data_AF-E4UZ37-F1
#
_entry.id   AF-E4UZ37-F1
#
_cell.length_a   1.000
_cell.length_b   1.000
_cell.length_c   1.000
_cell.angle_alpha   90.00
_cell.angle_beta   90.00
_cell.angle_gamma   90.00
#
_symmetry.space_group_name_H-M   'P 1'
#
loop_
_entity.id
_entity.type
_entity.pdbx_description
1 polymer ?
#
loop_
_entity_poly.entity_id
_entity_poly.type
_entity_poly.pdbx_seq_one_letter_code
_entity_poly.pdbx_strand_id
1 'polypeptide(L)'
;MKVSLALVLAALTPAIMAANMKSVIISYGEETPNDVIKDAKDAIIKAGGKIVHEYSLFKGFSAEMPESMFDEVKTMDAKFPATIEEDQVVSINT
;
A
#
# COMPACT_ATOMS: atom_id res chain seq x y z
N MET A 1 -25.87 -34.54 -3.72
CA MET A 1 -25.41 -33.13 -3.70
C MET A 1 -24.06 -33.08 -4.40
N LYS A 2 -24.02 -32.71 -5.69
CA LYS A 2 -22.77 -32.59 -6.46
C LYS A 2 -22.35 -31.13 -6.38
N VAL A 3 -21.63 -30.78 -5.33
CA VAL A 3 -21.04 -29.45 -5.20
C VAL A 3 -19.99 -29.35 -6.31
N SER A 4 -20.27 -28.54 -7.33
CA SER A 4 -19.42 -28.41 -8.51
C SER A 4 -18.11 -27.75 -8.10
N LEU A 5 -16.99 -28.41 -8.40
CA LEU A 5 -15.61 -28.00 -8.05
C LEU A 5 -15.26 -26.57 -8.52
N ALA A 6 -16.00 -26.02 -9.48
CA ALA A 6 -15.85 -24.66 -9.98
C ALA A 6 -16.20 -23.55 -8.97
N LEU A 7 -17.05 -23.82 -7.96
CA LEU A 7 -17.44 -22.81 -6.96
C LEU A 7 -16.39 -22.61 -5.85
N VAL A 8 -15.47 -23.56 -5.66
CA VAL A 8 -14.42 -23.46 -4.63
C VAL A 8 -13.26 -22.57 -5.09
N LEU A 9 -13.01 -22.46 -6.40
CA LEU A 9 -11.87 -21.70 -6.93
C LEU A 9 -12.07 -20.18 -6.91
N ALA A 10 -13.31 -19.70 -6.89
CA ALA A 10 -13.61 -18.26 -6.85
C ALA A 10 -13.46 -17.63 -5.45
N ALA A 11 -13.44 -18.43 -4.38
CA ALA A 11 -13.29 -17.96 -3.00
C ALA A 11 -11.82 -17.85 -2.54
N LEU A 12 -10.86 -18.33 -3.35
CA LEU A 12 -9.43 -18.29 -3.03
C LEU A 12 -8.78 -16.95 -3.38
N THR A 13 -9.39 -16.12 -4.22
CA THR A 13 -8.76 -14.89 -4.73
C THR A 13 -8.63 -13.75 -3.71
N PRO A 14 -9.59 -13.45 -2.81
CA PRO A 14 -9.39 -12.37 -1.83
C PRO A 14 -8.44 -12.78 -0.69
N ALA A 15 -8.39 -14.07 -0.33
CA ALA A 15 -7.55 -14.56 0.75
C ALA A 15 -6.04 -14.51 0.41
N ILE A 16 -5.66 -14.71 -0.86
CA ILE A 16 -4.26 -14.64 -1.31
C ILE A 16 -3.77 -13.18 -1.32
N MET A 17 -4.63 -12.22 -1.69
CA MET A 17 -4.28 -10.79 -1.68
C MET A 17 -4.02 -10.28 -0.25
N ALA A 18 -4.84 -10.70 0.71
CA ALA A 18 -4.66 -10.33 2.11
C ALA A 18 -3.36 -10.90 2.74
N ALA A 19 -2.86 -12.02 2.23
CA ALA A 19 -1.66 -12.68 2.78
C ALA A 19 -0.35 -11.93 2.52
N ASN A 20 -0.33 -10.93 1.63
CA ASN A 20 0.88 -10.20 1.23
C ASN A 20 0.78 -8.68 1.45
N MET A 21 -0.11 -8.24 2.34
CA MET A 21 -0.25 -6.83 2.72
C MET A 21 0.84 -6.45 3.72
N LYS A 22 1.53 -5.33 3.46
CA LYS A 22 2.55 -4.75 4.34
C LYS A 22 2.07 -3.42 4.88
N SER A 23 2.31 -3.18 6.18
CA SER A 23 2.18 -1.84 6.76
C SER A 23 3.42 -1.04 6.40
N VAL A 24 3.23 0.11 5.76
CA VAL A 24 4.31 0.93 5.22
C VAL A 24 4.08 2.41 5.48
N ILE A 25 5.18 3.15 5.53
CA ILE A 25 5.22 4.61 5.46
C ILE A 25 5.73 4.98 4.07
N ILE A 26 4.97 5.81 3.36
CA ILE A 26 5.33 6.35 2.05
C ILE A 26 5.61 7.85 2.21
N SER A 27 6.80 8.28 1.80
CA SER A 27 7.25 9.68 1.88
C SER A 27 7.73 10.20 0.53
N TYR A 28 7.61 11.52 0.35
CA TYR A 28 7.95 12.24 -0.86
C TYR A 28 8.77 13.50 -0.53
N GLY A 29 9.53 14.00 -1.51
CA GLY A 29 10.21 15.29 -1.41
C GLY A 29 9.22 16.45 -1.25
N GLU A 30 9.64 17.54 -0.61
CA GLU A 30 8.77 18.69 -0.28
C GLU A 30 8.17 19.36 -1.53
N GLU A 31 8.89 19.34 -2.65
CA GLU A 31 8.48 19.86 -3.95
C GLU A 31 7.42 19.01 -4.68
N THR A 32 7.11 17.82 -4.17
CA THR A 32 6.21 16.87 -4.83
C THR A 32 4.79 17.43 -4.92
N PRO A 33 4.18 17.54 -6.12
CA PRO A 33 2.81 18.01 -6.26
C PRO A 33 1.81 17.11 -5.53
N ASN A 34 0.74 17.70 -4.97
CA ASN A 34 -0.29 16.95 -4.25
C ASN A 34 -1.01 15.92 -5.13
N ASP A 35 -1.12 16.18 -6.44
CA ASP A 35 -1.76 15.27 -7.38
C ASP A 35 -0.98 13.95 -7.52
N VAL A 36 0.36 13.99 -7.49
CA VAL A 36 1.20 12.77 -7.51
C VAL A 36 0.92 11.91 -6.28
N ILE A 37 0.86 12.55 -5.10
CA ILE A 37 0.57 11.86 -3.83
C ILE A 37 -0.85 11.28 -3.85
N LYS A 38 -1.81 12.04 -4.40
CA LYS A 38 -3.20 11.59 -4.55
C LYS A 38 -3.28 10.37 -5.48
N ASP A 39 -2.61 10.40 -6.62
CA ASP A 39 -2.62 9.29 -7.59
C ASP A 39 -2.01 8.02 -6.99
N ALA A 40 -0.94 8.15 -6.19
CA ALA A 40 -0.39 7.03 -5.44
C ALA A 40 -1.38 6.44 -4.43
N LYS A 41 -2.10 7.30 -3.67
CA LYS A 41 -3.16 6.84 -2.75
C LYS A 41 -4.27 6.11 -3.49
N ASP A 42 -4.71 6.64 -4.64
CA ASP A 42 -5.77 6.05 -5.45
C ASP A 42 -5.36 4.68 -6.02
N ALA A 43 -4.11 4.54 -6.47
CA ALA A 43 -3.56 3.27 -6.94
C ALA A 43 -3.52 2.21 -5.84
N ILE A 44 -3.11 2.58 -4.63
CA ILE A 44 -3.09 1.70 -3.46
C ILE A 44 -4.51 1.22 -3.12
N ILE A 45 -5.49 2.13 -3.08
CA ILE A 45 -6.89 1.79 -2.81
C ILE A 45 -7.44 0.84 -3.89
N LYS A 46 -7.14 1.13 -5.17
CA LYS A 46 -7.56 0.28 -6.30
C LYS A 46 -6.97 -1.13 -6.23
N ALA A 47 -5.76 -1.27 -5.68
CA ALA A 47 -5.11 -2.55 -5.44
C ALA A 47 -5.65 -3.31 -4.21
N GLY A 48 -6.68 -2.78 -3.54
CA GLY A 48 -7.27 -3.36 -2.33
C GLY A 48 -6.55 -2.98 -1.04
N GLY A 49 -5.62 -2.02 -1.10
CA GLY A 49 -4.99 -1.43 0.07
C GLY A 49 -5.84 -0.40 0.78
N LYS A 50 -5.32 0.09 1.91
CA LYS A 50 -5.96 1.14 2.71
C LYS A 50 -4.97 2.19 3.17
N ILE A 51 -5.40 3.44 3.16
CA ILE A 51 -4.65 4.55 3.76
C ILE A 51 -4.98 4.57 5.25
N VAL A 52 -3.95 4.54 6.09
CA VAL A 52 -4.08 4.45 7.56
C VAL A 52 -3.97 5.82 8.20
N HIS A 53 -3.00 6.64 7.76
CA HIS A 53 -2.78 7.97 8.29
C HIS A 53 -2.15 8.89 7.25
N GLU A 54 -2.49 10.18 7.27
CA GLU A 54 -1.83 11.21 6.45
C GLU A 54 -1.05 12.16 7.37
N TYR A 55 0.23 12.38 7.06
CA TYR A 55 1.10 13.20 7.91
C TYR A 55 0.97 14.68 7.54
N SER A 56 0.97 15.53 8.56
CA SER A 56 1.01 16.99 8.39
C SER A 56 2.43 17.57 8.44
N LEU A 57 3.39 16.83 9.01
CA LEU A 57 4.77 17.28 9.20
C LEU A 57 5.63 17.15 7.93
N PHE A 58 5.30 16.19 7.06
CA PHE A 58 5.99 15.97 5.78
C PHE A 58 5.00 15.44 4.75
N LYS A 59 5.40 15.46 3.47
CA LYS A 59 4.60 14.91 2.39
C LYS A 59 4.67 13.40 2.40
N GLY A 60 3.66 12.78 3.01
CA GLY A 60 3.58 11.34 3.07
C GLY A 60 2.35 10.84 3.81
N PHE A 61 2.19 9.53 3.80
CA PHE A 61 1.09 8.83 4.45
C PHE A 61 1.52 7.41 4.81
N SER A 62 0.84 6.80 5.77
CA SER A 62 0.95 5.36 6.02
C SER A 62 -0.18 4.61 5.33
N ALA A 63 0.12 3.40 4.90
CA ALA A 63 -0.83 2.54 4.22
C ALA A 63 -0.58 1.07 4.53
N GLU A 64 -1.62 0.27 4.35
CA GLU A 64 -1.45 -1.15 4.11
C GLU A 64 -1.64 -1.43 2.63
N MET A 65 -0.63 -2.01 1.98
CA MET A 65 -0.67 -2.30 0.55
C MET A 65 0.02 -3.63 0.22
N PRO A 66 -0.31 -4.27 -0.91
CA PRO A 66 0.40 -5.46 -1.35
C PRO A 66 1.88 -5.15 -1.63
N GLU A 67 2.80 -6.03 -1.23
CA GLU A 67 4.23 -5.86 -1.52
C GLU A 67 4.51 -5.72 -3.03
N SER A 68 3.69 -6.37 -3.87
CA SER A 68 3.78 -6.27 -5.34
C SER A 68 3.56 -4.86 -5.89
N MET A 69 2.98 -3.94 -5.11
CA MET A 69 2.76 -2.54 -5.51
C MET A 69 3.95 -1.62 -5.22
N PHE A 70 4.98 -2.11 -4.52
CA PHE A 70 6.07 -1.25 -4.03
C PHE A 70 6.80 -0.56 -5.19
N ASP A 71 7.17 -1.33 -6.21
CA ASP A 71 7.87 -0.77 -7.37
C ASP A 71 6.97 0.18 -8.18
N GLU A 72 5.68 -0.14 -8.32
CA GLU A 72 4.72 0.73 -9.01
C GLU A 72 4.57 2.08 -8.29
N VAL A 73 4.33 2.07 -6.97
CA VAL A 73 4.18 3.31 -6.19
C VAL A 73 5.49 4.10 -6.16
N LYS A 74 6.63 3.42 -6.04
CA LYS A 74 7.95 4.06 -6.02
C LYS A 74 8.30 4.77 -7.32
N THR A 75 7.84 4.22 -8.45
CA THR A 75 8.20 4.69 -9.80
C THR A 75 7.04 5.36 -10.54
N MET A 76 5.90 5.57 -9.87
CA MET A 76 4.68 6.13 -10.45
C MET A 76 4.90 7.49 -11.11
N ASP A 77 5.74 8.32 -10.49
CA ASP A 77 6.26 9.55 -11.07
C ASP A 77 7.80 9.49 -11.02
N ALA A 78 8.42 9.48 -12.21
CA ALA A 78 9.88 9.39 -12.32
C ALA A 78 10.60 10.64 -11.81
N LYS A 79 9.92 11.79 -11.75
CA LYS A 79 10.47 13.05 -11.24
C LYS A 79 10.31 13.17 -9.73
N PHE A 80 9.25 12.59 -9.18
CA PHE A 80 8.93 12.62 -7.75
C PHE A 80 8.81 11.19 -7.20
N PRO A 81 9.92 10.43 -7.14
CA PRO A 81 9.89 9.06 -6.66
C PRO A 81 9.53 9.00 -5.17
N ALA A 82 8.73 8.00 -4.80
CA ALA A 82 8.39 7.76 -3.41
C ALA A 82 9.52 7.02 -2.68
N THR A 83 9.69 7.30 -1.39
CA THR A 83 10.44 6.43 -0.46
C THR A 83 9.43 5.60 0.32
N ILE A 84 9.64 4.28 0.38
CA ILE A 84 8.76 3.34 1.05
C ILE A 84 9.57 2.62 2.12
N GLU A 85 9.09 2.65 3.37
CA GLU A 85 9.69 1.99 4.52
C GLU A 85 8.63 1.10 5.19
N GLU A 86 9.00 -0.12 5.58
CA GLU A 86 8.10 -0.98 6.37
C GLU A 86 7.92 -0.40 7.77
N ASP A 87 6.67 -0.32 8.22
CA ASP A 87 6.33 0.16 9.55
C ASP A 87 6.74 -0.87 10.62
N GLN A 88 7.42 -0.40 11.68
CA GLN A 88 7.98 -1.25 12.72
C GLN A 88 7.52 -0.83 14.12
N VAL A 89 7.26 -1.84 14.94
CA VAL A 89 6.92 -1.62 16.36
C VAL A 89 8.19 -1.31 17.14
N VAL A 90 8.19 -0.19 17.85
CA VAL A 90 9.25 0.18 18.80
C VAL A 90 8.80 -0.19 20.21
N SER A 91 9.66 -0.91 20.95
CA SER A 91 9.40 -1.33 22.34
C SER A 91 10.40 -0.72 23.31
N ILE A 92 9.94 -0.39 24.52
CA ILE A 92 10.82 -0.02 25.64
C ILE A 92 11.30 -1.29 26.34
N ASN A 93 12.62 -1.45 26.49
CA ASN A 93 13.18 -2.48 27.35
C ASN A 93 13.21 -1.92 28.78
N THR A 94 12.38 -2.49 29.65
CA THR A 94 12.36 -2.16 31.10
C THR A 94 13.19 -3.17 31.87
#